data_AF-A0A034V819-F1
#
_entry.id   AF-A0A034V819-F1
#
_cell.length_a   1.000
_cell.length_b   1.000
_cell.length_c   1.000
_cell.angle_alpha   90.00
_cell.angle_beta   90.00
_cell.angle_gamma   90.00
#
_symmetry.space_group_name_H-M   'P 1'
#
loop_
_entity.id
_entity.type
_entity.pdbx_description
1 polymer ?
#
loop_
_entity_poly.entity_id
_entity_poly.type
_entity_poly.pdbx_seq_one_letter_code
_entity_poly.pdbx_strand_id
1 'polypeptide(L)'
;MSFKSKYHIDVDFEVPKKLGWYYAPLFTAFWFILYLSIVLTQVVRLPTPLTLKDEATNSDSYIAERAEQIVVNLARLGPKVVGSEANEVKAVELLVAEINKVKAQMSDYFELEIDVQVATGSYIHWTMLNMYQGVQ
;
A
#
# COMPACT_ATOMS: atom_id res chain seq x y z
N MET A 1 -28.56 52.50 -28.24
CA MET A 1 -29.80 52.73 -27.46
C MET A 1 -29.46 52.48 -25.99
N SER A 2 -29.32 53.52 -25.18
CA SER A 2 -28.86 53.42 -23.80
C SER A 2 -30.07 53.36 -22.87
N PHE A 3 -30.25 52.26 -22.15
CA PHE A 3 -31.31 52.13 -21.15
C PHE A 3 -30.85 52.76 -19.84
N LYS A 4 -31.34 53.96 -19.51
CA LYS A 4 -31.12 54.57 -18.19
C LYS A 4 -32.20 54.07 -17.23
N SER A 5 -31.85 53.13 -16.37
CA SER A 5 -32.65 52.78 -15.19
C SER A 5 -32.67 53.96 -14.21
N LYS A 6 -33.85 54.28 -13.66
CA LYS A 6 -34.11 55.40 -12.72
C LYS A 6 -33.72 55.08 -11.26
N TYR A 7 -33.33 53.84 -10.98
CA TYR A 7 -32.97 53.40 -9.64
C TYR A 7 -31.47 53.05 -9.63
N HIS A 8 -30.67 53.97 -9.08
CA HIS A 8 -29.29 53.73 -8.68
C HIS A 8 -29.36 53.04 -7.31
N ILE A 9 -29.58 51.73 -7.31
CA ILE A 9 -29.46 50.95 -6.07
C ILE A 9 -27.98 50.60 -5.98
N ASP A 10 -27.24 51.44 -5.28
CA ASP A 10 -25.85 51.17 -4.91
C ASP A 10 -25.90 50.06 -3.86
N VAL A 11 -25.89 48.81 -4.33
CA VAL A 11 -25.65 47.67 -3.45
C VAL A 11 -24.17 47.71 -3.15
N ASP A 12 -23.83 48.32 -2.01
CA ASP A 12 -22.47 48.29 -1.46
C ASP A 12 -22.14 46.86 -1.05
N PHE A 13 -21.77 46.04 -2.03
CA PHE A 13 -21.07 44.80 -1.74
C PHE A 13 -19.72 45.20 -1.17
N GLU A 14 -19.57 45.18 0.15
CA GLU A 14 -18.25 45.26 0.77
C GLU A 14 -17.38 44.16 0.16
N VAL A 15 -16.49 44.54 -0.75
CA VAL A 15 -15.57 43.60 -1.38
C VAL A 15 -14.69 43.06 -0.26
N PRO A 16 -14.74 41.75 0.05
CA PRO A 16 -14.01 41.22 1.18
C PRO A 16 -12.54 41.55 1.00
N LYS A 17 -11.98 42.21 2.03
CA LYS A 17 -10.62 42.73 2.01
C LYS A 17 -9.66 41.57 1.73
N LYS A 18 -9.05 41.56 0.54
CA LYS A 18 -8.16 40.48 0.11
C LYS A 18 -6.96 40.44 1.04
N LEU A 19 -6.61 39.23 1.49
CA LEU A 19 -5.44 39.01 2.32
C LEU A 19 -4.19 39.44 1.55
N GLY A 20 -3.32 40.23 2.18
CA GLY A 20 -2.09 40.71 1.54
C GLY A 20 -1.14 39.55 1.21
N TRP A 21 -0.44 39.65 0.08
CA TRP A 21 0.46 38.58 -0.40
C TRP A 21 1.58 38.22 0.60
N TYR A 22 1.96 39.16 1.47
CA TYR A 22 2.96 38.96 2.52
C TYR A 22 2.56 37.94 3.60
N TYR A 23 1.28 37.56 3.70
CA TYR A 23 0.83 36.46 4.58
C TYR A 23 1.05 35.06 3.98
N ALA A 24 1.29 34.97 2.66
CA ALA A 24 1.54 33.70 2.00
C ALA A 24 2.67 32.86 2.64
N PRO A 25 3.87 33.41 2.95
CA PRO A 25 4.93 32.62 3.59
C PRO A 25 4.54 32.08 4.97
N LEU A 26 3.82 32.87 5.79
CA LEU A 26 3.32 32.42 7.09
C LEU A 26 2.33 31.28 6.96
N PHE A 27 1.39 31.38 6.01
CA PHE A 27 0.43 30.33 5.72
C PHE A 27 1.12 29.04 5.26
N THR A 28 2.07 29.13 4.32
CA THR A 28 2.82 27.96 3.86
C THR A 28 3.66 27.33 4.97
N ALA A 29 4.34 28.14 5.79
CA ALA A 29 5.13 27.65 6.91
C ALA A 29 4.26 26.93 7.95
N PHE A 30 3.06 27.44 8.25
CA PHE A 30 2.12 26.78 9.14
C PHE A 30 1.75 25.38 8.65
N TRP A 31 1.37 25.24 7.38
CA TRP A 31 1.05 23.92 6.80
C TRP A 31 2.25 22.99 6.74
N PHE A 32 3.45 23.52 6.45
CA PHE A 32 4.68 22.73 6.44
C PHE A 32 5.02 22.20 7.84
N ILE A 33 4.93 23.03 8.87
CA ILE A 33 5.16 22.62 10.27
C ILE A 33 4.11 21.60 10.71
N LEU A 34 2.85 21.79 10.33
CA LEU A 34 1.77 20.85 10.63
C LEU A 34 2.04 19.50 9.95
N TYR A 35 2.45 19.51 8.68
CA TYR A 35 2.85 18.32 7.94
C TYR A 35 4.01 17.60 8.64
N LEU A 36 5.09 18.31 8.98
CA LEU A 36 6.23 17.72 9.68
C LEU A 36 5.84 17.15 11.05
N SER A 37 5.01 17.86 11.81
CA SER A 37 4.57 17.42 13.13
C SER A 37 3.76 16.13 13.06
N ILE A 38 2.88 15.98 12.07
CA ILE A 38 2.09 14.75 11.91
C ILE A 38 2.96 13.64 11.34
N VAL A 39 3.68 13.88 10.24
CA VAL A 39 4.41 12.82 9.53
C VAL A 39 5.61 12.33 10.33
N LEU A 40 6.45 13.22 10.86
CA LEU A 40 7.64 12.81 11.62
C LEU A 40 7.27 12.06 12.89
N THR A 41 6.18 12.43 13.56
CA THR A 41 5.76 11.71 14.78
C THR A 41 5.30 10.29 14.48
N GLN A 42 4.73 10.02 13.30
CA GLN A 42 4.40 8.66 12.90
C GLN A 42 5.64 7.88 12.48
N VAL A 43 6.54 8.48 11.69
CA VAL A 43 7.73 7.79 11.16
C VAL A 43 8.71 7.42 12.27
N VAL A 44 8.97 8.31 13.22
CA VAL A 44 9.94 8.07 14.32
C VAL A 44 9.42 7.04 15.33
N ARG A 45 8.12 6.75 15.36
CA ARG A 45 7.52 5.73 16.24
C ARG A 45 7.57 4.31 15.66
N LEU A 46 8.01 4.14 14.42
CA LEU A 46 8.12 2.81 13.82
C LEU A 46 9.28 2.05 14.47
N PRO A 47 9.11 0.75 14.77
CA PRO A 47 10.20 -0.09 15.25
C PRO A 47 11.33 -0.13 14.20
N THR A 48 12.57 -0.13 14.66
CA THR A 48 13.74 -0.23 13.78
C THR A 48 13.74 -1.58 13.06
N PRO A 49 13.79 -1.62 11.72
CA PRO A 49 13.77 -2.87 10.97
C PRO A 49 15.07 -3.65 11.20
N LEU A 50 14.95 -4.94 11.53
CA LEU A 50 16.09 -5.85 11.65
C LEU A 50 16.52 -6.37 10.26
N THR A 51 17.83 -6.51 10.09
CA THR A 51 18.45 -7.00 8.85
C THR A 51 18.89 -8.46 9.00
N LEU A 52 19.26 -9.12 7.90
CA LEU A 52 19.78 -10.49 7.90
C LEU A 52 21.04 -10.65 8.77
N LYS A 53 21.80 -9.58 8.97
CA LYS A 53 22.99 -9.60 9.84
C LYS A 53 22.62 -9.73 11.31
N ASP A 54 21.44 -9.24 11.70
CA ASP A 54 20.97 -9.22 13.08
C ASP A 54 20.32 -10.54 13.50
N GLU A 55 20.10 -11.45 12.54
CA GLU A 55 19.42 -12.73 12.73
C GLU A 55 20.14 -13.63 13.75
N ALA A 56 21.48 -13.68 13.71
CA ALA A 56 22.26 -14.52 14.61
C ALA A 56 22.12 -14.13 16.08
N THR A 57 21.81 -12.85 16.35
CA THR A 57 21.64 -12.33 17.72
C THR A 57 20.16 -12.25 18.12
N ASN A 58 19.24 -12.27 17.16
CA ASN A 58 17.80 -12.11 17.37
C ASN A 58 17.00 -13.23 16.69
N SER A 59 17.25 -14.50 17.07
CA SER A 59 16.67 -15.69 16.43
C SER A 59 15.13 -15.71 16.40
N ASP A 60 14.51 -15.12 17.43
CA ASP A 60 13.06 -15.18 17.62
C ASP A 60 12.35 -13.90 17.14
N SER A 61 13.11 -12.96 16.57
CA SER A 61 12.58 -11.66 16.13
C SER A 61 12.26 -11.64 14.64
N TYR A 62 11.30 -10.80 14.27
CA TYR A 62 10.96 -10.56 12.87
C TYR A 62 12.10 -9.85 12.14
N ILE A 63 12.58 -10.45 11.04
CA ILE A 63 13.63 -9.90 10.19
C ILE A 63 12.98 -9.22 8.98
N ALA A 64 13.00 -7.89 8.97
CA ALA A 64 12.32 -7.08 7.96
C ALA A 64 12.93 -7.26 6.56
N GLU A 65 14.26 -7.36 6.47
CA GLU A 65 14.95 -7.55 5.18
C GLU A 65 14.53 -8.86 4.48
N ARG A 66 14.35 -9.95 5.23
CA ARG A 66 13.88 -11.23 4.67
C ARG A 66 12.47 -11.09 4.10
N ALA A 67 11.58 -10.46 4.86
CA ALA A 67 10.20 -10.26 4.42
C ALA A 67 10.13 -9.37 3.18
N GLU A 68 10.94 -8.30 3.12
CA GLU A 68 11.06 -7.46 1.95
C GLU A 68 11.53 -8.26 0.73
N GLN A 69 12.58 -9.09 0.88
CA GLN A 69 13.08 -9.93 -0.22
C GLN A 69 12.02 -10.88 -0.77
N ILE A 70 11.21 -11.50 0.10
CA ILE A 70 10.09 -12.38 -0.31
C ILE A 70 9.06 -11.58 -1.12
N VAL A 71 8.66 -10.40 -0.63
CA VAL A 71 7.70 -9.53 -1.32
C VAL A 71 8.25 -9.03 -2.66
N VAL A 72 9.52 -8.66 -2.72
CA VAL A 72 10.19 -8.25 -3.96
C VAL A 72 10.22 -9.39 -4.97
N ASN A 73 10.54 -10.61 -4.54
CA ASN A 73 10.54 -11.78 -5.41
C ASN A 73 9.13 -12.09 -5.93
N LEU A 74 8.11 -12.00 -5.08
CA LEU A 74 6.71 -12.15 -5.48
C LEU A 74 6.25 -11.06 -6.47
N ALA A 75 6.70 -9.81 -6.26
CA ALA A 75 6.40 -8.69 -7.15
C ALA A 75 7.07 -8.86 -8.53
N ARG A 76 8.30 -9.41 -8.57
CA ARG A 76 9.06 -9.67 -9.79
C ARG A 76 8.42 -10.69 -10.73
N LEU A 77 7.50 -11.53 -10.23
CA LEU A 77 6.74 -12.47 -11.07
C LEU A 77 5.84 -11.78 -12.11
N GLY A 78 5.59 -10.48 -11.95
CA GLY A 78 4.74 -9.71 -12.87
C GLY A 78 3.26 -9.74 -12.50
N PRO A 79 2.37 -9.41 -13.46
CA PRO A 79 0.93 -9.42 -13.27
C PRO A 79 0.43 -10.82 -12.89
N LYS A 80 -0.19 -10.93 -11.71
CA LYS A 80 -0.75 -12.16 -11.15
C LYS A 80 -2.27 -12.17 -11.34
N VAL A 81 -2.68 -12.20 -12.60
CA VAL A 81 -4.10 -12.33 -12.95
C VAL A 81 -4.49 -13.80 -12.82
N VAL A 82 -5.72 -14.07 -12.38
CA VAL A 82 -6.23 -15.44 -12.26
C VAL A 82 -6.14 -16.16 -13.62
N GLY A 83 -5.65 -17.39 -13.62
CA GLY A 83 -5.36 -18.22 -14.79
C GLY A 83 -3.98 -17.98 -15.43
N SER A 84 -3.17 -17.06 -14.91
CA SER A 84 -1.82 -16.80 -15.44
C SER A 84 -0.76 -17.71 -14.80
N GLU A 85 0.24 -18.13 -15.56
CA GLU A 85 1.38 -18.92 -15.04
C GLU A 85 2.09 -18.24 -13.85
N ALA A 86 2.12 -16.90 -13.84
CA ALA A 86 2.71 -16.12 -12.76
C ALA A 86 1.92 -16.24 -11.44
N ASN A 87 0.58 -16.34 -11.51
CA ASN A 87 -0.27 -16.51 -10.33
C ASN A 87 -0.35 -17.97 -9.90
N GLU A 88 -0.66 -18.86 -10.83
CA GLU A 88 -1.01 -20.25 -10.50
C GLU A 88 0.24 -21.08 -10.22
N VAL A 89 1.25 -21.02 -11.09
CA VAL A 89 2.44 -21.85 -10.89
C VAL A 89 3.45 -21.13 -10.01
N LYS A 90 3.94 -19.98 -10.45
CA LYS A 90 5.14 -19.36 -9.86
C LYS A 90 4.91 -18.77 -8.48
N ALA A 91 3.76 -18.13 -8.26
CA ALA A 91 3.47 -17.54 -6.94
C ALA A 91 3.22 -18.64 -5.91
N VAL A 92 2.51 -19.70 -6.28
CA VAL A 92 2.25 -20.84 -5.39
C VAL A 92 3.54 -21.58 -5.08
N GLU A 93 4.37 -21.87 -6.07
CA GLU A 93 5.71 -22.46 -5.86
C GLU A 93 6.56 -21.62 -4.90
N LEU A 94 6.58 -20.29 -5.07
CA LEU A 94 7.31 -19.38 -4.19
C LEU A 94 6.78 -19.46 -2.76
N LEU A 95 5.47 -19.36 -2.56
CA LEU A 95 4.85 -19.39 -1.23
C LEU A 95 5.07 -20.73 -0.53
N VAL A 96 4.84 -21.84 -1.24
CA VAL A 96 5.05 -23.19 -0.71
C VAL A 96 6.53 -23.41 -0.37
N ALA A 97 7.46 -22.91 -1.19
CA ALA A 97 8.88 -22.99 -0.89
C ALA A 97 9.26 -22.21 0.39
N GLU A 98 8.75 -20.98 0.57
CA GLU A 98 9.00 -20.21 1.79
C GLU A 98 8.38 -20.87 3.04
N ILE A 99 7.17 -21.42 2.96
CA ILE A 99 6.54 -22.14 4.08
C ILE A 99 7.32 -23.41 4.42
N ASN A 100 7.84 -24.12 3.42
CA ASN A 100 8.69 -25.30 3.67
C ASN A 100 9.99 -24.93 4.40
N LYS A 101 10.58 -23.77 4.13
CA LYS A 101 11.74 -23.29 4.92
C LYS A 101 11.37 -23.06 6.38
N VAL A 102 10.19 -22.50 6.65
CA VAL A 102 9.68 -22.33 8.02
C VAL A 102 9.49 -23.70 8.67
N LYS A 103 8.87 -24.65 7.99
CA LYS A 103 8.69 -26.02 8.48
C LYS A 103 10.01 -26.72 8.80
N ALA A 104 11.06 -26.48 8.01
CA ALA A 104 12.39 -27.06 8.24
C ALA A 104 13.13 -26.48 9.46
N GLN A 105 12.78 -25.25 9.88
CA GLN A 105 13.35 -24.58 11.05
C GLN A 105 12.46 -24.69 12.28
N MET A 106 11.26 -25.25 12.13
CA MET A 106 10.27 -25.41 13.18
C MET A 106 10.75 -26.42 14.22
N SER A 107 10.48 -26.14 15.49
CA SER A 107 10.72 -27.09 16.58
C SER A 107 9.69 -28.22 16.58
N ASP A 108 10.10 -29.41 17.03
CA ASP A 108 9.26 -30.60 17.24
C ASP A 108 8.01 -30.37 18.13
N TYR A 109 7.95 -29.26 18.87
CA TYR A 109 6.76 -28.89 19.65
C TYR A 109 5.57 -28.45 18.78
N PHE A 110 5.80 -28.11 17.51
CA PHE A 110 4.78 -27.61 16.61
C PHE A 110 4.51 -28.61 15.49
N GLU A 111 3.27 -28.63 15.00
CA GLU A 111 2.87 -29.40 13.83
C GLU A 111 2.38 -28.43 12.75
N LEU A 112 2.89 -28.59 11.52
CA LEU A 112 2.54 -27.73 10.39
C LEU A 112 2.14 -28.60 9.19
N GLU A 113 0.86 -28.52 8.83
CA GLU A 113 0.28 -29.11 7.64
C GLU A 113 0.20 -28.05 6.53
N ILE A 114 0.57 -28.44 5.31
CA ILE A 114 0.51 -27.58 4.12
C ILE A 114 -0.45 -28.24 3.15
N ASP A 115 -1.59 -27.60 2.90
CA ASP A 115 -2.57 -28.02 1.90
C ASP A 115 -2.63 -26.97 0.77
N VAL A 116 -2.55 -27.44 -0.47
CA VAL A 116 -2.65 -26.60 -1.67
C VAL A 116 -3.97 -26.93 -2.35
N GLN A 117 -4.92 -26.02 -2.23
CA GLN A 117 -6.27 -26.22 -2.72
C GLN A 117 -6.39 -25.92 -4.20
N VAL A 118 -6.98 -26.86 -4.94
CA VAL A 118 -7.31 -26.67 -6.34
C VAL A 118 -8.68 -26.03 -6.47
N ALA A 119 -8.72 -24.78 -6.93
CA ALA A 119 -9.96 -24.03 -7.09
C ALA A 119 -10.42 -24.00 -8.56
N THR A 120 -11.73 -23.94 -8.76
CA THR A 120 -12.36 -23.73 -10.07
C THR A 120 -13.44 -22.68 -9.90
N GLY A 121 -13.50 -21.72 -10.80
CA GLY A 121 -14.43 -20.61 -10.70
C GLY A 121 -14.49 -19.79 -11.97
N SER A 122 -15.36 -18.78 -11.94
CA SER A 122 -15.48 -17.82 -13.04
C SER A 122 -15.82 -16.44 -12.49
N TYR A 123 -15.36 -15.42 -13.20
CA TYR A 123 -15.71 -14.04 -12.91
C TYR A 123 -15.88 -13.26 -14.22
N ILE A 124 -16.75 -12.26 -14.19
CA ILE A 124 -16.99 -11.37 -15.33
C ILE A 124 -16.15 -10.12 -15.13
N HIS A 125 -15.31 -9.81 -16.12
CA HIS A 125 -14.62 -8.53 -16.20
C HIS A 125 -15.10 -7.78 -17.44
N TRP A 126 -15.74 -6.64 -17.23
CA TRP A 126 -16.48 -5.89 -18.26
C TRP A 126 -17.55 -6.74 -18.94
N THR A 127 -17.31 -7.16 -20.19
CA THR A 127 -18.21 -8.00 -21.01
C THR A 127 -17.62 -9.40 -21.24
N MET A 128 -16.47 -9.70 -20.64
CA MET A 128 -15.73 -10.95 -20.88
C MET A 128 -15.85 -11.87 -19.66
N LEU A 129 -16.28 -13.12 -19.90
CA LEU A 129 -16.32 -14.17 -18.89
C LEU A 129 -14.95 -14.82 -18.81
N ASN A 130 -14.28 -14.69 -17.67
CA ASN A 130 -13.03 -15.38 -17.38
C ASN A 130 -13.37 -16.62 -16.55
N MET A 131 -13.07 -17.79 -17.08
CA MET A 131 -13.22 -19.07 -16.39
C MET A 131 -11.83 -19.63 -16.09
N TYR A 132 -11.70 -20.26 -14.94
CA TYR A 132 -10.49 -20.95 -14.53
C TYR A 132 -10.89 -22.29 -13.91
N GLN A 133 -10.23 -23.35 -14.33
CA GLN A 133 -10.55 -24.72 -13.95
C GLN A 133 -9.30 -25.47 -13.59
N GLY A 134 -9.36 -26.19 -12.47
CA GLY A 134 -8.23 -27.00 -11.99
C GLY A 134 -7.00 -26.16 -11.67
N VAL A 135 -7.20 -24.94 -11.20
CA VAL A 135 -6.11 -24.01 -10.91
C VAL A 135 -5.47 -24.38 -9.57
N GLN A 136 -4.15 -24.56 -9.61
CA GLN A 136 -3.27 -24.80 -8.47
C GLN A 136 -2.43 -23.58 -8.19
#